data_AF-A0A2P4XYY8-F1
#
_entry.id   AF-A0A2P4XYY8-F1
#
_cell.length_a   1.000
_cell.length_b   1.000
_cell.length_c   1.000
_cell.angle_alpha   90.00
_cell.angle_beta   90.00
_cell.angle_gamma   90.00
#
_symmetry.space_group_name_H-M   'P 1'
#
loop_
_entity.id
_entity.type
_entity.pdbx_description
1 polymer ?
#
loop_
_entity_poly.entity_id
_entity_poly.type
_entity_poly.pdbx_seq_one_letter_code
_entity_poly.pdbx_strand_id
1 'polypeptide(L)'
;MARIISLICAVLAATASVSSAWPTSKGSVRYNGVKVIKKGETFDGGMKTYQRSDIKCKGQSEGGWRDAVFKLEAGAKLKNVIIGPDQREGVHCDDNDCTVENVWWEDVCEDALSIKG
;
A
#
# COMPACT_ATOMS: atom_id res chain seq x y z
N MET A 1 10.44 -59.57 29.88
CA MET A 1 10.71 -59.06 28.52
C MET A 1 10.09 -57.67 28.41
N ALA A 2 10.89 -56.61 28.53
CA ALA A 2 10.40 -55.23 28.41
C ALA A 2 10.51 -54.79 26.94
N ARG A 3 9.39 -54.46 26.30
CA ARG A 3 9.37 -53.86 24.96
C ARG A 3 9.44 -52.35 25.12
N ILE A 4 10.59 -51.77 24.80
CA ILE A 4 10.79 -50.33 24.68
C ILE A 4 10.04 -49.88 23.41
N ILE A 5 8.89 -49.25 23.59
CA ILE A 5 8.17 -48.58 22.50
C ILE A 5 8.78 -47.18 22.40
N SER A 6 9.67 -47.00 21.43
CA SER A 6 10.27 -45.70 21.12
C SER A 6 9.19 -44.77 20.57
N LEU A 7 8.84 -43.73 21.33
CA LEU A 7 7.92 -42.69 20.90
C LEU A 7 8.67 -41.73 19.96
N ILE A 8 8.54 -41.92 18.65
CA ILE A 8 9.00 -40.93 17.67
C ILE A 8 8.00 -39.77 17.71
N CYS A 9 8.39 -38.67 18.34
CA CYS A 9 7.64 -37.41 18.30
C CYS A 9 7.93 -36.74 16.95
N ALA A 10 7.06 -36.96 15.97
CA ALA A 10 7.14 -36.25 14.69
C ALA A 10 6.80 -34.77 14.93
N VAL A 11 7.80 -33.90 14.82
CA VAL A 11 7.60 -32.46 14.84
C VAL A 11 6.95 -32.07 13.52
N LEU A 12 5.64 -31.83 13.55
CA LEU A 12 4.92 -31.29 12.40
C LEU A 12 5.24 -29.80 12.30
N ALA A 13 6.24 -29.44 11.49
CA ALA A 13 6.46 -28.06 11.11
C ALA A 13 5.32 -27.64 10.17
N ALA A 14 4.30 -26.96 10.70
CA ALA A 14 3.26 -26.37 9.89
C ALA A 14 3.87 -25.25 9.02
N THR A 15 4.06 -25.52 7.73
CA THR A 15 4.39 -24.46 6.78
C THR A 15 3.13 -23.63 6.55
N ALA A 16 3.03 -22.48 7.23
CA ALA A 16 1.99 -21.51 6.93
C ALA A 16 2.22 -20.98 5.50
N SER A 17 1.41 -21.43 4.56
CA SER A 17 1.36 -20.86 3.21
C SER A 17 0.80 -19.45 3.29
N VAL A 18 1.66 -18.44 3.27
CA VAL A 18 1.25 -17.04 3.13
C VAL A 18 0.78 -16.79 1.69
N SER A 19 -0.44 -17.19 1.38
CA SER A 19 -1.13 -16.66 0.20
C SER A 19 -1.62 -15.26 0.54
N SER A 20 -0.83 -14.22 0.27
CA SER A 20 -1.38 -12.86 0.24
C SER A 20 -2.17 -12.73 -1.06
N ALA A 21 -3.42 -13.17 -1.03
CA ALA A 21 -4.32 -12.92 -2.14
C ALA A 21 -4.41 -11.41 -2.39
N TRP A 22 -4.37 -11.01 -3.66
CA TRP A 22 -4.63 -9.64 -4.06
C TRP A 22 -5.97 -9.18 -3.45
N PRO A 23 -6.04 -7.97 -2.86
CA PRO A 23 -7.27 -7.55 -2.20
C PRO A 23 -8.39 -7.25 -3.20
N THR A 24 -9.60 -7.66 -2.84
CA THR A 24 -10.80 -7.23 -3.58
C THR A 24 -11.14 -5.80 -3.23
N SER A 25 -11.16 -4.93 -4.24
CA SER A 25 -11.58 -3.54 -4.07
C SER A 25 -13.04 -3.44 -3.61
N LYS A 26 -13.30 -2.59 -2.62
CA LYS A 26 -14.64 -2.29 -2.09
C LYS A 26 -15.29 -1.05 -2.70
N GLY A 27 -14.77 -0.59 -3.84
CA GLY A 27 -15.28 0.57 -4.59
C GLY A 27 -14.16 1.42 -5.16
N SER A 28 -14.49 2.33 -6.07
CA SER A 28 -13.52 3.22 -6.73
C SER A 28 -13.76 4.68 -6.35
N VAL A 29 -12.70 5.41 -6.10
CA VAL A 29 -12.66 6.85 -5.82
C VAL A 29 -11.66 7.50 -6.77
N ARG A 30 -12.08 8.59 -7.40
CA ARG A 30 -11.22 9.39 -8.28
C ARG A 30 -11.09 10.80 -7.73
N TYR A 31 -9.85 11.29 -7.65
CA TYR A 31 -9.54 12.66 -7.27
C TYR A 31 -9.10 13.48 -8.49
N ASN A 32 -9.55 14.71 -8.61
CA ASN A 32 -9.12 15.67 -9.65
C ASN A 32 -7.85 16.44 -9.25
N GLY A 33 -7.07 15.88 -8.32
CA GLY A 33 -5.95 16.50 -7.63
C GLY A 33 -5.36 15.52 -6.61
N VAL A 34 -4.18 15.85 -6.08
CA VAL A 34 -3.58 15.04 -5.00
C VAL A 34 -4.46 15.09 -3.74
N LYS A 35 -4.66 13.94 -3.11
CA LYS A 35 -5.32 13.85 -1.81
C LYS A 35 -4.30 14.02 -0.69
N VAL A 36 -4.32 15.18 -0.04
CA VAL A 36 -3.46 15.45 1.13
C VAL A 36 -4.09 14.86 2.39
N ILE A 37 -3.32 14.06 3.13
CA ILE A 37 -3.63 13.60 4.49
C ILE A 37 -2.80 14.45 5.44
N LYS A 38 -3.48 15.17 6.33
CA LYS A 38 -2.80 16.21 7.12
C LYS A 38 -1.96 15.61 8.24
N LYS A 39 -1.08 16.44 8.79
CA LYS A 39 -0.18 16.09 9.88
C LYS A 39 -0.88 15.30 10.99
N GLY A 40 -0.36 14.09 11.26
CA GLY A 40 -0.88 13.20 12.32
C GLY A 40 -2.25 12.56 12.05
N GLU A 41 -2.90 12.84 10.91
CA GLU A 41 -4.19 12.25 10.58
C GLU A 41 -4.02 10.81 10.08
N THR A 42 -5.03 9.97 10.34
CA THR A 42 -5.15 8.65 9.73
C THR A 42 -6.25 8.66 8.68
N PHE A 43 -5.91 8.24 7.47
CA PHE A 43 -6.84 7.92 6.40
C PHE A 43 -6.97 6.40 6.25
N ASP A 44 -8.15 5.87 6.58
CA ASP A 44 -8.53 4.50 6.27
C ASP A 44 -9.37 4.47 4.99
N GLY A 45 -8.81 3.91 3.92
CA GLY A 45 -9.44 3.82 2.61
C GLY A 45 -10.49 2.72 2.48
N GLY A 46 -10.66 1.87 3.50
CA GLY A 46 -11.66 0.81 3.51
C GLY A 46 -11.47 -0.22 2.38
N MET A 47 -10.25 -0.42 1.90
CA MET A 47 -9.88 -1.23 0.74
C MET A 47 -10.57 -0.81 -0.57
N LYS A 48 -10.80 0.49 -0.77
CA LYS A 48 -11.22 1.03 -2.06
C LYS A 48 -10.01 1.29 -2.97
N THR A 49 -10.26 1.34 -4.27
CA THR A 49 -9.31 1.80 -5.28
C THR A 49 -9.36 3.31 -5.41
N TYR A 50 -8.21 3.96 -5.28
CA TYR A 50 -8.01 5.40 -5.37
C TYR A 50 -7.08 5.72 -6.51
N GLN A 51 -7.43 6.72 -7.32
CA GLN A 51 -6.61 7.15 -8.45
C GLN A 51 -6.98 8.58 -8.87
N ARG A 52 -6.24 9.14 -9.83
CA ARG A 52 -6.50 10.46 -10.39
C ARG A 52 -7.54 10.38 -11.51
N SER A 53 -8.37 11.41 -11.64
CA SER A 53 -9.24 11.59 -12.82
C SER A 53 -8.59 12.46 -13.89
N ASP A 54 -7.61 13.27 -13.51
CA ASP A 54 -6.95 14.30 -14.33
C ASP A 54 -5.59 13.87 -14.87
N ILE A 55 -5.10 12.70 -14.47
CA ILE A 55 -3.79 12.16 -14.87
C ILE A 55 -3.95 10.72 -15.36
N LYS A 56 -3.12 10.36 -16.33
CA LYS A 56 -2.84 8.99 -16.77
C LYS A 56 -1.33 8.77 -16.69
N CYS A 57 -0.91 7.51 -16.56
CA CYS A 57 0.50 7.17 -16.63
C CYS A 57 1.09 7.60 -17.98
N LYS A 58 2.28 8.23 -17.96
CA LYS A 58 3.00 8.72 -19.14
C LYS A 58 4.45 8.23 -19.20
N GLY A 59 4.74 7.12 -18.51
CA GLY A 59 6.09 6.55 -18.39
C GLY A 59 6.85 7.08 -17.18
N GLN A 60 8.16 6.87 -17.18
CA GLN A 60 9.08 7.03 -16.03
C GLN A 60 9.66 8.44 -15.87
N SER A 61 8.97 9.48 -16.34
CA SER A 61 9.46 10.85 -16.12
C SER A 61 9.08 11.27 -14.71
N GLU A 62 10.09 11.48 -13.87
CA GLU A 62 9.95 11.99 -12.49
C GLU A 62 8.94 13.13 -12.42
N GLY A 63 7.98 13.00 -11.53
CA GLY A 63 6.99 14.01 -11.19
C GLY A 63 7.34 14.69 -9.87
N GLY A 64 6.32 15.18 -9.19
CA GLY A 64 6.45 15.57 -7.79
C GLY A 64 5.14 15.36 -7.07
N TRP A 65 5.11 15.70 -5.77
CA TRP A 65 3.97 15.37 -4.89
C TRP A 65 2.59 15.83 -5.39
N ARG A 66 2.51 16.86 -6.24
CA ARG A 66 1.25 17.35 -6.83
C ARG A 66 0.64 16.36 -7.84
N ASP A 67 1.45 15.46 -8.36
CA ASP A 67 1.10 14.42 -9.31
C ASP A 67 0.75 13.10 -8.63
N ALA A 68 0.95 13.03 -7.32
CA ALA A 68 0.64 11.87 -6.50
C ALA A 68 -0.87 11.60 -6.41
N VAL A 69 -1.24 10.36 -6.12
CA VAL A 69 -2.59 10.04 -5.65
C VAL A 69 -2.76 10.57 -4.23
N PHE A 70 -1.79 10.31 -3.35
CA PHE A 70 -1.78 10.79 -1.97
C PHE A 70 -0.50 11.56 -1.62
N LYS A 71 -0.62 12.62 -0.83
CA LYS A 71 0.49 13.23 -0.08
C LYS A 71 0.22 13.08 1.40
N LEU A 72 1.18 12.52 2.12
CA LEU A 72 1.18 12.37 3.55
C LEU A 72 2.06 13.48 4.14
N GLU A 73 1.46 14.35 4.95
CA GLU A 73 2.22 15.27 5.80
C GLU A 73 2.83 14.52 6.99
N ALA A 74 3.75 15.15 7.71
CA ALA A 74 4.45 14.54 8.83
C ALA A 74 3.53 13.76 9.80
N GLY A 75 3.90 12.53 10.14
CA GLY A 75 3.12 11.70 11.07
C GLY A 75 1.78 11.17 10.52
N ALA A 76 1.41 11.46 9.28
CA ALA A 76 0.16 11.00 8.70
C ALA A 76 0.19 9.49 8.40
N LYS A 77 -0.96 8.83 8.51
CA LYS A 77 -1.12 7.39 8.26
C LYS A 77 -2.10 7.14 7.12
N LEU A 78 -1.65 6.38 6.13
CA LEU A 78 -2.47 5.83 5.05
C LEU A 78 -2.66 4.34 5.28
N LYS A 79 -3.92 3.87 5.32
CA LYS A 79 -4.20 2.45 5.46
C LYS A 79 -5.36 1.93 4.64
N ASN A 80 -5.30 0.65 4.31
CA ASN A 80 -6.34 -0.07 3.59
C ASN A 80 -6.72 0.62 2.27
N VAL A 81 -5.74 0.84 1.40
CA VAL A 81 -5.90 1.57 0.14
C VAL A 81 -5.38 0.72 -1.00
N ILE A 82 -6.09 0.72 -2.13
CA ILE A 82 -5.58 0.24 -3.41
C ILE A 82 -5.32 1.47 -4.28
N ILE A 83 -4.13 1.63 -4.84
CA ILE A 83 -3.78 2.66 -5.78
C ILE A 83 -4.00 2.10 -7.19
N GLY A 84 -4.92 2.72 -7.94
CA GLY A 84 -5.26 2.31 -9.30
C GLY A 84 -4.24 2.80 -10.34
N PRO A 85 -4.35 2.35 -11.60
CA PRO A 85 -3.38 2.62 -12.67
C PRO A 85 -3.36 4.08 -13.17
N ASP A 86 -4.41 4.85 -12.89
CA ASP A 86 -4.47 6.27 -13.25
C ASP A 86 -3.69 7.11 -12.24
N GLN A 87 -2.38 6.96 -12.27
CA GLN A 87 -1.41 7.69 -11.45
C GLN A 87 -0.21 8.11 -12.28
N ARG A 88 0.57 9.08 -11.78
CA ARG A 88 1.93 9.34 -12.24
C ARG A 88 2.90 9.03 -11.12
N GLU A 89 2.63 9.63 -9.96
CA GLU A 89 3.24 9.33 -8.67
C GLU A 89 2.19 8.61 -7.79
N GLY A 90 2.60 7.66 -6.96
CA GLY A 90 1.68 6.92 -6.10
C GLY A 90 1.37 7.67 -4.81
N VAL A 91 2.26 7.52 -3.83
CA VAL A 91 2.16 8.14 -2.51
C VAL A 91 3.43 8.93 -2.24
N HIS A 92 3.28 10.19 -1.82
CA HIS A 92 4.41 11.00 -1.34
C HIS A 92 4.39 11.09 0.18
N CYS A 93 5.54 10.82 0.80
CA CYS A 93 5.86 11.16 2.18
C CYS A 93 7.12 12.04 2.14
N ASP A 94 6.93 13.34 1.96
CA ASP A 94 8.07 14.25 1.80
C ASP A 94 8.68 14.63 3.16
N ASP A 95 7.87 14.59 4.23
CA ASP A 95 8.31 14.84 5.61
C ASP A 95 8.64 13.52 6.35
N ASN A 96 8.90 13.58 7.65
CA ASN A 96 9.12 12.42 8.52
C ASN A 96 7.84 11.75 9.06
N ASP A 97 8.00 10.52 9.54
CA ASP A 97 7.01 9.76 10.33
C ASP A 97 5.69 9.38 9.63
N CYS A 98 5.62 9.38 8.30
CA CYS A 98 4.44 8.82 7.64
C CYS A 98 4.34 7.30 7.85
N THR A 99 3.11 6.79 7.95
CA THR A 99 2.84 5.35 8.01
C THR A 99 2.02 4.92 6.81
N VAL A 100 2.49 3.90 6.08
CA VAL A 100 1.78 3.29 4.95
C VAL A 100 1.51 1.83 5.30
N GLU A 101 0.26 1.49 5.62
CA GLU A 101 -0.12 0.19 6.17
C GLU A 101 -1.19 -0.48 5.30
N ASN A 102 -0.93 -1.68 4.81
CA ASN A 102 -1.90 -2.40 3.96
C ASN A 102 -2.35 -1.54 2.75
N VAL A 103 -1.37 -0.97 2.04
CA VAL A 103 -1.56 -0.22 0.80
C VAL A 103 -1.01 -1.04 -0.36
N TRP A 104 -1.76 -1.08 -1.45
CA TRP A 104 -1.50 -1.92 -2.62
C TRP A 104 -1.47 -1.05 -3.86
N TRP A 105 -0.57 -1.34 -4.81
CA TRP A 105 -0.47 -0.61 -6.08
C TRP A 105 -0.76 -1.55 -7.23
N GLU A 106 -1.90 -1.34 -7.90
CA GLU A 106 -2.38 -2.20 -8.98
C GLU A 106 -1.43 -2.18 -10.18
N ASP A 107 -0.93 -0.99 -10.54
CA ASP A 107 0.06 -0.80 -11.60
C ASP A 107 0.88 0.45 -11.27
N VAL A 108 2.18 0.28 -11.03
CA VAL A 108 3.08 1.39 -10.67
C VAL A 108 3.47 2.13 -11.95
N CYS A 109 3.22 3.45 -11.99
CA CYS A 109 3.61 4.25 -13.14
C CYS A 109 5.09 4.64 -13.07
N GLU A 110 5.46 5.65 -12.30
CA GLU A 110 6.85 6.06 -12.08
C GLU A 110 7.27 5.53 -10.71
N ASP A 111 6.95 6.23 -9.62
CA ASP A 111 7.16 5.74 -8.26
C ASP A 111 5.88 5.28 -7.55
N ALA A 112 5.98 4.18 -6.79
CA ALA A 112 4.89 3.71 -5.92
C ALA A 112 4.78 4.57 -4.64
N LEU A 113 5.92 4.78 -3.98
CA LEU A 113 6.05 5.55 -2.76
C LEU A 113 7.36 6.33 -2.81
N SER A 114 7.26 7.65 -2.67
CA SER A 114 8.40 8.56 -2.68
C SER A 114 8.62 9.10 -1.27
N ILE A 115 9.84 8.90 -0.74
CA ILE A 115 10.30 9.46 0.54
C ILE A 115 11.41 10.45 0.21
N LYS A 116 11.18 11.75 0.44
CA LYS A 116 12.11 12.80 -0.02
C LYS A 116 12.96 13.43 1.10
N GLY A 117 12.45 13.50 2.34
CA GLY A 117 13.21 13.89 3.53
C GLY A 117 13.28 15.39 3.80
#